data_AF-A8MF19-F1
#
_entry.id   AF-A8MF19-F1
#
_cell.length_a   1.000
_cell.length_b   1.000
_cell.length_c   1.000
_cell.angle_alpha   90.00
_cell.angle_beta   90.00
_cell.angle_gamma   90.00
#
_symmetry.space_group_name_H-M   'P 1'
#
loop_
_entity.id
_entity.type
_entity.pdbx_description
1 polymer ?
#
loop_
_entity_poly.entity_id
_entity_poly.type
_entity_poly.pdbx_seq_one_letter_code
_entity_poly.pdbx_strand_id
1 'polypeptide(L)'
;MNCMKAIGITIFLIFIVGIEFLLDKSRREKIEEEINFIGGNVINIERRNLFTGRGPFFIEGKGETVYKIEYVVDGVLKEGWVKFAGLFGVDWRL
;
A
#
# COMPACT_ATOMS: atom_id res chain seq x y z
N MET A 1 27.72 15.52 -24.37
CA MET A 1 27.84 14.38 -23.43
C MET A 1 26.90 14.46 -22.22
N ASN A 2 26.49 15.65 -21.75
CA ASN A 2 25.57 15.80 -20.62
C ASN A 2 24.09 15.53 -20.95
N CYS A 3 23.60 15.86 -22.16
CA CYS A 3 22.20 15.58 -22.54
C CYS A 3 21.84 14.10 -22.56
N MET A 4 22.74 13.23 -23.06
CA MET A 4 22.47 11.78 -23.13
C MET A 4 22.41 11.14 -21.73
N LYS A 5 23.22 11.63 -20.78
CA LYS A 5 23.15 11.25 -19.37
C LYS A 5 21.84 11.73 -18.72
N ALA A 6 21.41 12.96 -19.02
CA ALA A 6 20.15 13.50 -18.51
C ALA A 6 18.93 12.70 -19.00
N ILE A 7 18.90 12.35 -20.30
CA ILE A 7 17.83 11.50 -20.86
C ILE A 7 17.80 10.13 -20.18
N GLY A 8 18.96 9.49 -20.00
CA GLY A 8 19.06 8.21 -19.30
C GLY A 8 18.54 8.28 -17.86
N ILE A 9 18.89 9.33 -17.12
CA ILE A 9 18.39 9.56 -15.75
C ILE A 9 16.87 9.75 -15.75
N THR A 10 16.34 10.56 -16.67
CA THR A 10 14.89 10.79 -16.76
C THR A 10 14.12 9.51 -17.04
N ILE A 11 14.56 8.68 -18.00
CA ILE A 11 13.93 7.39 -18.29
C ILE A 11 13.97 6.47 -17.07
N PHE A 12 15.10 6.42 -16.37
CA PHE A 12 15.25 5.61 -15.17
C PHE A 12 14.31 6.05 -14.04
N LEU A 13 14.14 7.36 -13.83
CA LEU A 13 13.19 7.89 -12.84
C LEU A 13 11.74 7.54 -13.19
N ILE A 14 11.35 7.68 -14.47
CA ILE A 14 10.01 7.27 -14.95
C ILE A 14 9.78 5.79 -14.66
N PHE A 15 10.79 4.95 -14.90
CA PHE A 15 10.70 3.51 -14.65
C PHE A 15 10.50 3.19 -13.16
N ILE A 16 11.23 3.86 -12.26
CA ILE A 16 11.06 3.70 -10.81
C ILE A 16 9.64 4.07 -10.38
N VAL A 17 9.13 5.23 -10.84
CA VAL A 17 7.77 5.67 -10.50
C VAL A 17 6.73 4.68 -11.05
N GLY A 18 6.94 4.14 -12.26
CA GLY A 18 6.09 3.11 -12.84
C GLY A 18 6.03 1.83 -11.98
N ILE A 19 7.18 1.36 -11.48
CA ILE A 19 7.24 0.20 -10.58
C ILE A 19 6.48 0.47 -9.28
N GLU A 20 6.69 1.63 -8.65
CA GLU A 20 5.97 1.99 -7.42
C GLU A 20 4.45 2.02 -7.62
N PHE A 21 3.98 2.49 -8.78
CA PHE A 21 2.56 2.49 -9.11
C PHE A 21 1.98 1.07 -9.28
N LEU A 22 2.71 0.18 -9.96
CA LEU A 22 2.30 -1.23 -10.12
C LEU A 22 2.28 -1.96 -8.76
N LEU A 23 3.24 -1.69 -7.89
CA LEU A 23 3.28 -2.25 -6.54
C LEU A 23 2.12 -1.76 -5.68
N ASP A 24 1.77 -0.47 -5.74
CA ASP A 24 0.61 0.07 -5.03
C ASP A 24 -0.70 -0.60 -5.50
N LYS A 25 -0.87 -0.73 -6.82
CA LYS A 25 -2.02 -1.39 -7.41
C LYS A 25 -2.16 -2.84 -6.95
N SER A 26 -1.08 -3.62 -7.04
CA SER A 26 -1.10 -5.03 -6.60
C SER A 26 -1.41 -5.19 -5.11
N ARG A 27 -0.96 -4.27 -4.25
CA ARG A 27 -1.29 -4.29 -2.82
C ARG A 27 -2.76 -3.97 -2.57
N ARG A 28 -3.33 -3.01 -3.31
CA ARG A 28 -4.77 -2.69 -3.24
C ARG A 28 -5.64 -3.86 -3.66
N GLU A 29 -5.29 -4.54 -4.75
CA GLU A 29 -5.99 -5.76 -5.21
C GLU A 29 -5.97 -6.84 -4.12
N LYS A 30 -4.82 -7.07 -3.46
CA LYS A 30 -4.74 -8.01 -2.33
C LYS A 30 -5.60 -7.61 -1.13
N ILE A 31 -5.73 -6.33 -0.84
CA ILE A 31 -6.63 -5.81 0.20
C ILE A 31 -8.08 -6.13 -0.16
N GLU A 32 -8.48 -5.84 -1.39
CA GLU A 32 -9.83 -6.13 -1.87
C GLU A 32 -10.13 -7.63 -1.81
N GLU A 33 -9.20 -8.47 -2.27
CA GLU A 33 -9.32 -9.94 -2.19
C GLU A 33 -9.50 -10.43 -0.75
N GLU A 34 -8.67 -9.97 0.19
CA GLU A 34 -8.73 -10.38 1.60
C GLU A 34 -10.04 -9.93 2.28
N ILE A 35 -10.46 -8.68 2.04
CA ILE A 35 -11.71 -8.16 2.60
C ILE A 35 -12.92 -8.90 2.02
N ASN A 36 -12.92 -9.17 0.71
CA ASN A 36 -13.97 -9.96 0.08
C ASN A 36 -13.99 -11.41 0.60
N PHE A 37 -12.82 -11.99 0.89
CA PHE A 37 -12.70 -13.34 1.46
C PHE A 37 -13.35 -13.45 2.84
N ILE A 38 -13.25 -12.43 3.68
CA ILE A 38 -13.93 -12.38 4.99
C ILE A 38 -15.41 -11.94 4.89
N GLY A 39 -15.97 -11.84 3.68
CA GLY A 39 -17.37 -11.44 3.44
C GLY A 39 -17.61 -9.93 3.53
N GLY A 40 -16.55 -9.13 3.55
CA GLY A 40 -16.63 -7.67 3.56
C GLY A 40 -16.64 -7.07 2.15
N ASN A 41 -16.91 -5.77 2.08
CA ASN A 41 -16.75 -4.96 0.87
C ASN A 41 -15.95 -3.69 1.21
N VAL A 42 -14.90 -3.44 0.44
CA VAL A 42 -14.03 -2.27 0.62
C VAL A 42 -14.76 -0.99 0.19
N ILE A 43 -14.74 0.01 1.06
CA ILE A 43 -15.25 1.36 0.78
C ILE A 43 -14.09 2.29 0.41
N ASN A 44 -12.99 2.21 1.15
CA ASN A 44 -11.83 3.06 0.93
C ASN A 44 -10.52 2.37 1.33
N ILE A 45 -9.45 2.65 0.57
CA ILE A 45 -8.09 2.21 0.88
C ILE A 45 -7.18 3.44 0.81
N GLU A 46 -6.65 3.83 1.97
CA GLU A 46 -5.76 4.97 2.11
C GLU A 46 -4.34 4.49 2.43
N ARG A 47 -3.38 4.83 1.56
CA ARG A 47 -1.96 4.60 1.84
C ARG A 47 -1.49 5.59 2.90
N ARG A 48 -0.94 5.09 4.00
CA ARG A 48 -0.43 5.91 5.10
C ARG A 48 1.08 6.04 5.01
N ASN A 49 1.58 7.16 5.51
CA ASN A 49 2.99 7.48 5.61
C ASN A 49 3.30 8.05 7.01
N LEU A 50 4.58 8.37 7.21
CA LEU A 50 5.09 8.91 8.47
C LEU A 50 4.37 10.18 8.96
N PHE A 51 3.81 10.99 8.04
CA PHE A 51 3.13 12.25 8.35
C PHE A 51 1.62 12.09 8.56
N THR A 52 0.99 11.11 7.89
CA THR A 52 -0.45 10.84 8.05
C THR A 52 -0.72 9.92 9.24
N GLY A 53 0.30 9.33 9.85
CA GLY A 53 0.16 8.46 11.02
C GLY A 53 -0.02 7.00 10.65
N ARG A 54 0.63 6.14 11.43
CA ARG A 54 0.88 4.71 11.14
C ARG A 54 -0.18 3.76 11.69
N GLY A 55 -1.22 4.32 12.31
CA GLY A 55 -2.24 3.56 13.03
C GLY A 55 -1.61 2.66 14.10
N PRO A 56 -1.95 1.37 14.14
CA PRO A 56 -1.54 0.47 15.22
C PRO A 56 -0.10 -0.08 15.07
N PHE A 57 0.67 0.35 14.07
CA PHE A 57 2.03 -0.14 13.82
C PHE A 57 3.10 0.80 14.43
N PHE A 58 3.93 0.26 15.32
CA PHE A 58 4.92 1.03 16.09
C PHE A 58 6.24 1.29 15.34
N ILE A 59 6.61 0.45 14.37
CA ILE A 59 7.88 0.53 13.64
C ILE A 59 7.60 0.41 12.14
N GLU A 60 8.06 1.41 11.38
CA GLU A 60 8.17 1.37 9.92
C GLU A 60 9.63 1.10 9.53
N GLY A 61 9.90 -0.11 9.05
CA GLY A 61 11.15 -0.46 8.38
C GLY A 61 11.24 0.15 6.98
N LYS A 62 12.46 0.23 6.43
CA LYS A 62 12.66 0.68 5.05
C LYS A 62 11.95 -0.29 4.07
N GLY A 63 11.04 0.23 3.25
CA GLY A 63 10.28 -0.54 2.28
C GLY A 63 8.96 -1.11 2.80
N GLU A 64 8.57 -0.78 4.03
CA GLU A 64 7.23 -1.10 4.53
C GLU A 64 6.19 -0.12 3.97
N THR A 65 4.96 -0.60 3.76
CA THR A 65 3.84 0.25 3.36
C THR A 65 2.61 -0.11 4.16
N VAL A 66 2.02 0.89 4.81
CA VAL A 66 0.82 0.76 5.64
C VAL A 66 -0.39 1.28 4.87
N TYR A 67 -1.49 0.56 4.95
CA TYR A 67 -2.79 1.02 4.46
C TYR A 67 -3.81 1.01 5.59
N LYS A 68 -4.62 2.06 5.62
CA LYS A 68 -5.88 2.11 6.35
C LYS A 68 -6.99 1.65 5.40
N ILE A 69 -7.86 0.78 5.88
CA ILE A 69 -8.94 0.17 5.11
C ILE A 69 -10.26 0.51 5.80
N GLU A 70 -11.21 1.06 5.06
CA GLU A 70 -12.58 1.21 5.53
C GLU A 70 -13.44 0.25 4.72
N TYR A 71 -14.16 -0.64 5.40
CA TYR A 71 -14.91 -1.70 4.75
C TYR A 71 -16.19 -2.02 5.51
N VAL A 72 -17.16 -2.62 4.83
CA VAL A 72 -18.44 -3.04 5.41
C VAL A 72 -18.50 -4.55 5.44
N VAL A 73 -18.81 -5.14 6.60
CA VAL A 73 -19.09 -6.57 6.74
C VAL A 73 -20.38 -6.73 7.54
N ASP A 74 -21.30 -7.55 7.05
CA ASP A 74 -22.64 -7.74 7.65
C ASP A 74 -23.41 -6.42 7.88
N GLY A 75 -23.22 -5.43 6.98
CA GLY A 75 -23.85 -4.11 7.08
C GLY A 75 -23.23 -3.18 8.12
N VAL A 76 -22.14 -3.60 8.79
CA VAL A 76 -21.42 -2.78 9.77
C VAL A 76 -20.15 -2.22 9.16
N LEU A 77 -19.98 -0.89 9.25
CA LEU A 77 -18.74 -0.22 8.88
C LEU A 77 -17.64 -0.55 9.89
N LYS A 78 -16.52 -1.07 9.39
CA LYS A 78 -15.32 -1.40 10.16
C LYS A 78 -14.09 -0.69 9.59
N GLU A 79 -13.11 -0.55 10.46
CA GLU A 79 -11.80 -0.02 10.15
C GLU A 79 -10.77 -1.13 10.32
N GLY A 80 -9.99 -1.36 9.26
CA GLY A 80 -8.90 -2.33 9.24
C GLY A 80 -7.58 -1.65 8.86
N TRP A 81 -6.49 -2.32 9.20
CA TRP A 81 -5.14 -1.87 8.92
C TRP A 81 -4.32 -3.02 8.38
N VAL A 82 -3.46 -2.74 7.41
CA VAL A 82 -2.51 -3.72 6.89
C VAL A 82 -1.14 -3.08 6.70
N LYS A 83 -0.10 -3.84 7.05
CA LYS A 83 1.29 -3.49 6.78
C LYS A 83 1.93 -4.52 5.86
N PHE A 84 2.39 -4.07 4.70
CA PHE A 84 3.21 -4.85 3.78
C PHE A 84 4.67 -4.61 4.09
N ALA A 85 5.38 -5.62 4.60
CA ALA A 85 6.74 -5.50 5.12
C ALA A 85 7.80 -6.25 4.29
N GLY A 86 7.66 -6.26 2.96
CA GLY A 86 8.63 -6.89 2.06
C GLY A 86 8.92 -8.36 2.45
N LEU A 87 10.13 -8.63 2.95
CA LEU A 87 10.59 -9.96 3.37
C LEU A 87 9.93 -10.47 4.66
N PHE A 88 9.37 -9.59 5.49
CA PHE A 88 8.76 -9.95 6.78
C PHE A 88 7.26 -10.27 6.67
N GLY A 89 6.74 -10.36 5.44
CA GLY A 89 5.36 -10.74 5.18
C GLY A 89 4.36 -9.59 5.28
N VAL A 90 3.09 -9.95 5.48
CA VAL A 90 1.95 -9.03 5.58
C VAL A 90 1.33 -9.17 6.96
N ASP A 91 1.16 -8.06 7.68
CA ASP A 91 0.55 -7.99 9.01
C ASP A 91 -0.83 -7.33 8.89
N TRP A 92 -1.89 -8.10 9.15
CA TRP A 92 -3.29 -7.68 9.05
C TRP A 92 -3.89 -7.43 10.43
N ARG A 93 -4.68 -6.35 10.54
CA ARG A 93 -5.45 -5.98 11.73
C ARG A 93 -6.82 -5.49 11.29
N LEU A 94 -7.71 -6.46 11.06
CA LEU A 94 -9.10 -6.29 10.61
C LEU A 94 -10.06 -6.34 11.81
#